data_AF-A0A093XRJ2-F1
#
_entry.id   AF-A0A093XRJ2-F1
#
_cell.length_a   1.000
_cell.length_b   1.000
_cell.length_c   1.000
_cell.angle_alpha   90.00
_cell.angle_beta   90.00
_cell.angle_gamma   90.00
#
_symmetry.space_group_name_H-M   'P 1'
#
loop_
_entity.id
_entity.type
_entity.pdbx_description
1 polymer ?
#
loop_
_entity_poly.entity_id
_entity_poly.type
_entity_poly.pdbx_seq_one_letter_code
_entity_poly.pdbx_strand_id
1 'polypeptide(L)'
;MDTKAMDVKSMDEKTSQMAPPNAKLNTKNLIPRLATDATAAFASAVTVAPLITIIDKAIMENASGRAPIKESLRESFRSLILSPRTMFFSKPFGLICMLYGGTYFTANTLDTITSTVSSKDATLVTSGPLKFAASSTANIGLCLIKDRKFAQLFGPSGPPRPVPMPTMILFAMRDCMTIFASFNIPPLLGPSMSQHMGELEETISGQTIAQFAAPAAIQLVSTPMHLLGLDLYNRPHGEGWRSRASIIWKNWGVSSAARVCRIVPAFGVGGVINKNVRSMGMAMWV
;
A
#
# COMPACT_ATOMS: atom_id res chain seq x y z
N MET A 1 -40.22 -35.79 -29.43
CA MET A 1 -40.18 -34.36 -29.75
C MET A 1 -40.22 -33.61 -28.43
N ASP A 2 -39.17 -33.66 -27.59
CA ASP A 2 -37.84 -33.04 -27.80
C ASP A 2 -38.02 -31.53 -28.05
N THR A 3 -37.39 -30.58 -27.34
CA THR A 3 -36.15 -30.63 -26.56
C THR A 3 -36.05 -29.37 -25.67
N LYS A 4 -35.25 -29.48 -24.59
CA LYS A 4 -34.42 -28.44 -23.97
C LYS A 4 -35.08 -27.36 -23.09
N ALA A 5 -35.14 -27.69 -21.80
CA ALA A 5 -34.75 -26.76 -20.74
C ALA A 5 -33.34 -26.21 -21.04
N MET A 6 -33.23 -24.89 -21.20
CA MET A 6 -31.94 -24.21 -21.30
C MET A 6 -31.40 -23.91 -19.90
N ASP A 7 -30.24 -24.49 -19.68
CA ASP A 7 -29.41 -24.53 -18.49
C ASP A 7 -28.97 -23.12 -18.05
N VAL A 8 -29.55 -22.62 -16.96
CA VAL A 8 -29.03 -21.44 -16.24
C VAL A 8 -27.91 -21.93 -15.33
N LYS A 9 -26.77 -22.27 -15.93
CA LYS A 9 -25.56 -22.61 -15.19
C LYS A 9 -24.31 -22.19 -15.95
N SER A 10 -24.08 -20.88 -16.05
CA SER A 10 -22.75 -20.39 -16.44
C SER A 10 -22.56 -18.91 -16.08
N MET A 11 -22.47 -18.56 -14.79
CA MET A 11 -21.78 -17.29 -14.44
C MET A 11 -21.26 -17.11 -13.01
N ASP A 12 -21.30 -18.13 -12.16
CA ASP A 12 -20.71 -18.06 -10.82
C ASP A 12 -19.91 -19.31 -10.50
N GLU A 13 -18.62 -19.31 -10.87
CA GLU A 13 -17.52 -20.00 -10.16
C GLU A 13 -16.21 -19.86 -10.95
N LYS A 14 -15.52 -18.73 -10.78
CA LYS A 14 -14.05 -18.68 -10.91
C LYS A 14 -13.41 -18.68 -9.52
N THR A 15 -13.91 -19.56 -8.65
CA THR A 15 -13.18 -19.96 -7.44
C THR A 15 -11.92 -20.68 -7.88
N SER A 16 -10.77 -20.39 -7.26
CA SER A 16 -9.51 -21.10 -7.47
C SER A 16 -9.71 -22.61 -7.38
N GLN A 17 -9.98 -23.27 -8.51
CA GLN A 17 -9.92 -24.72 -8.61
C GLN A 17 -8.46 -25.10 -8.34
N MET A 18 -8.21 -25.68 -7.17
CA MET A 18 -6.96 -26.38 -6.91
C MET A 18 -6.79 -27.42 -8.01
N ALA A 19 -5.59 -27.47 -8.58
CA ALA A 19 -5.29 -28.35 -9.70
C ALA A 19 -5.61 -29.82 -9.34
N PRO A 20 -6.00 -30.65 -10.33
CA PRO A 20 -6.31 -32.05 -10.09
C PRO A 20 -5.14 -32.73 -9.35
N PRO A 21 -5.40 -33.74 -8.51
CA PRO A 21 -4.41 -34.34 -7.60
C PRO A 21 -3.14 -34.91 -8.25
N ASN A 22 -3.06 -34.93 -9.59
CA ASN A 22 -1.91 -35.38 -10.39
C ASN A 22 -1.32 -34.30 -11.34
N ALA A 23 -1.64 -33.02 -11.14
CA ALA A 23 -1.07 -31.95 -11.97
C ALA A 23 0.45 -31.81 -11.72
N LYS A 24 1.27 -31.95 -12.77
CA LYS A 24 2.73 -31.81 -12.69
C LYS A 24 3.10 -30.36 -12.36
N LEU A 25 3.68 -30.14 -11.18
CA LEU A 25 4.17 -28.83 -10.74
C LEU A 25 5.04 -28.16 -11.82
N ASN A 26 4.78 -26.88 -12.10
CA ASN A 26 5.55 -26.08 -13.04
C ASN A 26 6.77 -25.45 -12.35
N THR A 27 7.73 -26.29 -11.95
CA THR A 27 8.99 -25.87 -11.28
C THR A 27 10.06 -25.37 -12.23
N LYS A 28 9.81 -25.39 -13.55
CA LYS A 28 10.75 -24.85 -14.55
C LYS A 28 11.03 -23.39 -14.24
N ASN A 29 12.31 -23.01 -14.24
CA ASN A 29 12.74 -21.62 -14.06
C ASN A 29 12.24 -20.96 -12.75
N LEU A 30 12.01 -21.74 -11.68
CA LEU A 30 11.44 -21.21 -10.43
C LEU A 30 12.33 -20.13 -9.78
N ILE A 31 13.63 -20.37 -9.68
CA ILE A 31 14.59 -19.39 -9.13
C ILE A 31 14.57 -18.08 -9.95
N PRO A 32 14.73 -18.10 -11.28
CA PRO A 32 14.66 -16.86 -12.06
C PRO A 32 13.29 -16.17 -12.05
N ARG A 33 12.18 -16.92 -11.88
CA ARG A 33 10.84 -16.33 -11.64
C ARG A 33 10.78 -15.59 -10.30
N LEU A 34 11.26 -16.19 -9.22
CA LEU A 34 11.36 -15.53 -7.92
C LEU A 34 12.32 -14.32 -7.92
N ALA A 35 13.43 -14.42 -8.66
CA ALA A 35 14.32 -13.29 -8.87
C ALA A 35 13.61 -12.15 -9.62
N THR A 36 12.82 -12.48 -10.65
CA THR A 36 11.98 -11.52 -11.37
C THR A 36 10.97 -10.85 -10.43
N ASP A 37 10.33 -11.60 -9.54
CA ASP A 37 9.41 -11.05 -8.54
C ASP A 37 10.09 -10.05 -7.61
N ALA A 38 11.32 -10.37 -7.18
CA ALA A 38 12.15 -9.49 -6.34
C ALA A 38 12.58 -8.22 -7.10
N THR A 39 13.05 -8.36 -8.34
CA THR A 39 13.46 -7.23 -9.19
C THR A 39 12.29 -6.29 -9.48
N ALA A 40 11.11 -6.81 -9.81
CA ALA A 40 9.92 -6.00 -10.06
C ALA A 40 9.48 -5.24 -8.81
N ALA A 41 9.46 -5.92 -7.66
CA ALA A 41 9.10 -5.31 -6.38
C ALA A 41 10.11 -4.22 -5.96
N PHE A 42 11.40 -4.49 -6.12
CA PHE A 42 12.46 -3.54 -5.79
C PHE A 42 12.46 -2.31 -6.72
N ALA A 43 12.30 -2.52 -8.03
CA ALA A 43 12.23 -1.43 -9.01
C ALA A 43 11.04 -0.49 -8.73
N SER A 44 9.88 -1.07 -8.42
CA SER A 44 8.70 -0.31 -8.00
C SER A 44 8.99 0.49 -6.72
N ALA A 45 9.53 -0.16 -5.69
CA ALA A 45 9.80 0.45 -4.40
C ALA A 45 10.80 1.62 -4.49
N VAL A 46 11.93 1.43 -5.17
CA VAL A 46 12.97 2.47 -5.34
C VAL A 46 12.44 3.67 -6.12
N THR A 47 11.53 3.46 -7.07
CA THR A 47 10.96 4.56 -7.85
C THR A 47 10.03 5.43 -7.02
N VAL A 48 9.19 4.83 -6.18
CA VAL A 48 8.20 5.57 -5.38
C VAL A 48 8.76 6.09 -4.06
N ALA A 49 9.82 5.44 -3.53
CA ALA A 49 10.34 5.70 -2.20
C ALA A 49 10.77 7.16 -1.94
N PRO A 50 11.41 7.91 -2.86
CA PRO A 50 11.81 9.29 -2.60
C PRO A 50 10.64 10.20 -2.24
N LEU A 51 9.58 10.19 -3.07
CA LEU A 51 8.40 11.03 -2.85
C LEU A 51 7.65 10.62 -1.58
N ILE A 52 7.47 9.32 -1.36
CA ILE A 52 6.78 8.81 -0.18
C ILE A 52 7.56 9.12 1.10
N THR A 53 8.90 9.01 1.06
CA THR A 53 9.75 9.36 2.21
C THR A 53 9.64 10.84 2.57
N ILE A 54 9.62 11.73 1.57
CA ILE A 54 9.45 13.17 1.77
C ILE A 54 8.11 13.47 2.46
N ILE A 55 7.02 12.86 1.97
CA ILE A 55 5.67 13.05 2.52
C ILE A 55 5.56 12.50 3.95
N ASP A 56 5.97 11.24 4.17
CA ASP A 56 5.88 10.60 5.49
C ASP A 56 6.75 11.32 6.52
N LYS A 57 7.95 11.77 6.14
CA LYS A 57 8.81 12.59 7.01
C LYS A 57 8.11 13.89 7.42
N ALA A 58 7.52 14.61 6.47
CA ALA A 58 6.86 15.89 6.76
C ALA A 58 5.66 15.73 7.71
N ILE A 59 4.85 14.68 7.54
CA ILE A 59 3.73 14.37 8.45
C ILE A 59 4.25 14.12 9.87
N MET A 60 5.32 13.31 9.99
CA MET A 60 5.88 12.92 11.29
C MET A 60 6.52 14.11 12.02
N GLU A 61 7.29 14.94 11.32
CA GLU A 61 7.94 16.13 11.90
C GLU A 61 6.90 17.20 12.32
N ASN A 62 5.81 17.33 11.58
CA ASN A 62 4.72 18.23 11.94
C ASN A 62 3.94 17.74 13.16
N ALA A 63 3.64 16.44 13.21
CA ALA A 63 2.95 15.84 14.35
C ALA A 63 3.78 15.87 15.63
N SER A 64 5.12 15.87 15.53
CA SER A 64 6.02 16.00 16.69
C SER A 64 6.28 17.44 17.10
N GLY A 65 5.86 18.42 16.30
CA GLY A 65 6.16 19.84 16.52
C GLY A 65 7.60 20.22 16.18
N ARG A 66 8.35 19.34 15.51
CA ARG A 66 9.75 19.58 15.13
C ARG A 66 9.88 20.55 13.97
N ALA A 67 9.03 20.43 12.96
CA ALA A 67 8.99 21.33 11.81
C ALA A 67 7.60 21.34 11.16
N PRO A 68 7.08 22.50 10.70
CA PRO A 68 5.88 22.55 9.88
C PRO A 68 6.02 21.73 8.59
N ILE A 69 4.91 21.15 8.10
CA ILE A 69 4.90 20.33 6.86
C ILE A 69 5.57 21.05 5.68
N LYS A 70 5.27 22.34 5.46
CA LYS A 70 5.80 23.10 4.33
C LYS A 70 7.33 23.22 4.36
N GLU A 71 7.89 23.45 5.54
CA GLU A 71 9.33 23.59 5.73
C GLU A 71 10.02 22.24 5.54
N SER A 72 9.51 21.19 6.18
CA SER A 72 10.02 19.82 6.04
C SER A 72 9.98 19.33 4.58
N LEU A 73 8.89 19.58 3.86
CA LEU A 73 8.77 19.26 2.44
C LEU A 73 9.84 20.02 1.63
N ARG A 74 9.93 21.34 1.80
CA ARG A 74 10.89 22.17 1.05
C ARG A 74 12.33 21.71 1.26
N GLU A 75 12.72 21.45 2.50
CA GLU A 75 14.06 20.98 2.83
C GLU A 75 14.34 19.58 2.26
N SER A 76 13.35 18.69 2.33
CA SER A 76 13.51 17.32 1.85
C SER A 76 13.56 17.26 0.32
N PHE A 77 12.77 18.08 -0.39
CA PHE A 77 12.89 18.25 -1.84
C PHE A 77 14.22 18.87 -2.25
N ARG A 78 14.67 19.90 -1.51
CA ARG A 78 16.00 20.49 -1.74
C ARG A 78 17.11 19.45 -1.56
N SER A 79 17.02 18.62 -0.52
CA SER A 79 17.97 17.54 -0.26
C SER A 79 17.95 16.46 -1.34
N LEU A 80 16.78 16.11 -1.88
CA LEU A 80 16.66 15.18 -3.01
C LEU A 80 17.42 15.68 -4.25
N ILE A 81 17.34 16.98 -4.54
CA ILE A 81 17.99 17.58 -5.72
C ILE A 81 19.49 17.82 -5.46
N LEU A 82 19.85 18.39 -4.31
CA LEU A 82 21.22 18.81 -4.03
C LEU A 82 22.10 17.71 -3.43
N SER A 83 21.52 16.65 -2.87
CA SER A 83 22.25 15.59 -2.18
C SER A 83 21.52 14.23 -2.27
N PRO A 84 21.22 13.74 -3.50
CA PRO A 84 20.41 12.53 -3.70
C PRO A 84 21.00 11.30 -3.00
N ARG A 85 22.33 11.13 -3.02
CA ARG A 85 23.01 9.99 -2.37
C ARG A 85 22.64 9.89 -0.88
N THR A 86 22.66 11.00 -0.17
CA THR A 86 22.29 11.03 1.26
C THR A 86 20.85 10.58 1.49
N MET A 87 19.94 10.90 0.57
CA MET A 87 18.55 10.46 0.65
C MET A 87 18.40 8.96 0.36
N PHE A 88 19.01 8.45 -0.73
CA PHE A 88 18.92 7.03 -1.12
C PHE A 88 19.57 6.08 -0.10
N PHE A 89 20.60 6.52 0.60
CA PHE A 89 21.25 5.73 1.66
C PHE A 89 20.72 6.06 3.07
N SER A 90 19.61 6.78 3.17
CA SER A 90 18.99 7.13 4.45
C SER A 90 18.14 5.98 5.01
N LYS A 91 18.10 5.86 6.34
CA LYS A 91 17.21 4.89 7.03
C LYS A 91 15.73 5.07 6.65
N PRO A 92 15.17 6.30 6.58
CA PRO A 92 13.79 6.52 6.14
C PRO A 92 13.51 5.94 4.74
N PHE A 93 14.41 6.17 3.77
CA PHE A 93 14.28 5.61 2.44
C PHE A 93 14.26 4.08 2.46
N GLY A 94 15.21 3.45 3.17
CA GLY A 94 15.28 2.00 3.30
C GLY A 94 14.01 1.38 3.91
N LEU A 95 13.37 2.06 4.86
CA LEU A 95 12.11 1.62 5.47
C LEU A 95 10.93 1.70 4.50
N ILE A 96 10.87 2.73 3.65
CA ILE A 96 9.85 2.81 2.59
C ILE A 96 10.09 1.74 1.52
N CYS A 97 11.34 1.54 1.12
CA CYS A 97 11.71 0.44 0.21
C CYS A 97 11.33 -0.93 0.79
N MET A 98 11.57 -1.15 2.07
CA MET A 98 11.15 -2.36 2.77
C MET A 98 9.62 -2.53 2.73
N LEU A 99 8.85 -1.49 3.05
CA LEU A 99 7.38 -1.57 3.05
C LEU A 99 6.81 -1.90 1.67
N TYR A 100 7.13 -1.09 0.67
CA TYR A 100 6.57 -1.24 -0.67
C TYR A 100 7.15 -2.45 -1.38
N GLY A 101 8.47 -2.62 -1.32
CA GLY A 101 9.16 -3.77 -1.91
C GLY A 101 8.71 -5.08 -1.27
N GLY A 102 8.61 -5.15 0.06
CA GLY A 102 8.12 -6.33 0.75
C GLY A 102 6.67 -6.67 0.40
N THR A 103 5.79 -5.67 0.36
CA THR A 103 4.37 -5.89 -0.01
C THR A 103 4.24 -6.44 -1.44
N TYR A 104 4.91 -5.80 -2.41
CA TYR A 104 4.88 -6.28 -3.80
C TYR A 104 5.56 -7.63 -3.94
N PHE A 105 6.68 -7.86 -3.28
CA PHE A 105 7.39 -9.12 -3.31
C PHE A 105 6.52 -10.27 -2.78
N THR A 106 5.81 -10.08 -1.67
CA THR A 106 4.86 -11.08 -1.15
C THR A 106 3.74 -11.37 -2.16
N ALA A 107 3.14 -10.33 -2.75
CA ALA A 107 2.06 -10.50 -3.72
C ALA A 107 2.53 -11.22 -5.00
N ASN A 108 3.72 -10.86 -5.50
CA ASN A 108 4.34 -11.45 -6.68
C ASN A 108 4.75 -12.91 -6.44
N THR A 109 5.42 -13.18 -5.32
CA THR A 109 5.85 -14.53 -4.92
C THR A 109 4.66 -15.46 -4.81
N LEU A 110 3.54 -15.00 -4.24
CA LEU A 110 2.34 -15.83 -4.14
C LEU A 110 1.74 -16.15 -5.51
N ASP A 111 1.77 -15.21 -6.46
CA ASP A 111 1.35 -15.48 -7.83
C ASP A 111 2.25 -16.56 -8.48
N THR A 112 3.56 -16.49 -8.28
CA THR A 112 4.53 -17.48 -8.78
C THR A 112 4.36 -18.85 -8.13
N ILE A 113 4.12 -18.91 -6.81
CA ILE A 113 3.79 -20.16 -6.12
C ILE A 113 2.49 -20.74 -6.67
N THR A 114 1.47 -19.91 -6.84
CA THR A 114 0.16 -20.37 -7.34
C THR A 114 0.25 -20.86 -8.78
N SER A 115 1.00 -20.20 -9.66
CA SER A 115 1.22 -20.67 -11.03
C SER A 115 2.02 -21.97 -11.07
N THR A 116 3.01 -22.11 -10.18
CA THR A 116 3.81 -23.33 -10.01
C THR A 116 2.95 -24.52 -9.56
N VAL A 117 2.15 -24.34 -8.52
CA VAL A 117 1.30 -25.41 -7.95
C VAL A 117 0.12 -25.74 -8.86
N SER A 118 -0.45 -24.74 -9.52
CA SER A 118 -1.62 -24.94 -10.39
C SER A 118 -1.26 -25.33 -11.82
N SER A 119 0.04 -25.48 -12.13
CA SER A 119 0.53 -25.74 -13.50
C SER A 119 0.03 -24.71 -14.53
N LYS A 120 -0.08 -23.45 -14.12
CA LYS A 120 -0.53 -22.33 -14.96
C LYS A 120 0.67 -21.52 -15.46
N ASP A 121 0.39 -20.57 -16.36
CA ASP A 121 1.39 -19.69 -16.95
C ASP A 121 2.15 -18.87 -15.90
N ALA A 122 3.44 -18.62 -16.16
CA ALA A 122 4.31 -17.83 -15.28
C ALA A 122 3.83 -16.37 -15.11
N THR A 123 3.09 -15.87 -16.09
CA THR A 123 2.49 -14.53 -16.12
C THR A 123 1.18 -14.44 -15.33
N LEU A 124 0.70 -15.54 -14.74
CA LEU A 124 -0.54 -15.56 -13.96
C LEU A 124 -0.51 -14.51 -12.85
N VAL A 125 -1.57 -13.71 -12.77
CA VAL A 125 -1.85 -12.80 -11.67
C VAL A 125 -3.11 -13.29 -10.97
N THR A 126 -3.01 -13.62 -9.69
CA THR A 126 -4.15 -14.07 -8.89
C THR A 126 -4.80 -12.89 -8.18
N SER A 127 -6.08 -13.04 -7.84
CA SER A 127 -6.89 -12.04 -7.12
C SER A 127 -7.71 -12.66 -5.97
N GLY A 128 -7.26 -13.80 -5.44
CA GLY A 128 -8.00 -14.59 -4.45
C GLY A 128 -7.78 -14.16 -2.98
N PRO A 129 -8.58 -14.70 -2.04
CA PRO A 129 -8.49 -14.40 -0.61
C PRO A 129 -7.11 -14.67 0.00
N LEU A 130 -6.38 -15.67 -0.50
CA LEU A 130 -5.03 -15.98 -0.03
C LEU A 130 -4.04 -14.84 -0.35
N LYS A 131 -4.10 -14.29 -1.58
CA LYS A 131 -3.28 -13.15 -1.97
C LYS A 131 -3.62 -11.91 -1.17
N PHE A 132 -4.91 -11.68 -0.99
CA PHE A 132 -5.39 -10.61 -0.14
C PHE A 132 -4.84 -10.74 1.28
N ALA A 133 -5.00 -11.89 1.94
CA ALA A 133 -4.53 -12.12 3.29
C ALA A 133 -3.01 -11.99 3.41
N ALA A 134 -2.25 -12.61 2.49
CA ALA A 134 -0.79 -12.59 2.51
C ALA A 134 -0.24 -11.18 2.31
N SER A 135 -0.68 -10.48 1.26
CA SER A 135 -0.24 -9.12 0.97
C SER A 135 -0.69 -8.12 2.04
N SER A 136 -1.90 -8.26 2.60
CA SER A 136 -2.38 -7.43 3.70
C SER A 136 -1.57 -7.64 4.97
N THR A 137 -1.28 -8.89 5.32
CA THR A 137 -0.45 -9.21 6.50
C THR A 137 0.95 -8.63 6.36
N ALA A 138 1.58 -8.80 5.19
CA ALA A 138 2.88 -8.20 4.90
C ALA A 138 2.80 -6.66 4.98
N ASN A 139 1.79 -6.05 4.38
CA ASN A 139 1.63 -4.61 4.35
C ASN A 139 1.46 -4.02 5.77
N ILE A 140 0.54 -4.56 6.57
CA ILE A 140 0.30 -4.13 7.95
C ILE A 140 1.58 -4.31 8.79
N GLY A 141 2.19 -5.50 8.73
CA GLY A 141 3.39 -5.80 9.52
C GLY A 141 4.56 -4.87 9.20
N LEU A 142 4.86 -4.69 7.91
CA LEU A 142 5.93 -3.80 7.46
C LEU A 142 5.60 -2.33 7.73
N CYS A 143 4.32 -1.93 7.63
CA CYS A 143 3.91 -0.58 7.92
C CYS A 143 4.07 -0.25 9.41
N LEU A 144 3.77 -1.20 10.30
CA LEU A 144 4.01 -1.05 11.74
C LEU A 144 5.51 -0.90 12.07
N ILE A 145 6.38 -1.69 11.43
CA ILE A 145 7.85 -1.54 11.57
C ILE A 145 8.27 -0.14 11.12
N LYS A 146 7.80 0.28 9.94
CA LYS A 146 8.06 1.60 9.38
C LYS A 146 7.57 2.71 10.30
N ASP A 147 6.30 2.70 10.69
CA ASP A 147 5.67 3.74 11.52
C ASP A 147 6.37 3.85 12.89
N ARG A 148 6.71 2.71 13.52
CA ARG A 148 7.50 2.69 14.76
C ARG A 148 8.85 3.40 14.59
N LYS A 149 9.58 3.09 13.52
CA LYS A 149 10.90 3.69 13.27
C LYS A 149 10.80 5.15 12.85
N PHE A 150 9.79 5.53 12.08
CA PHE A 150 9.54 6.92 11.71
C PHE A 150 9.21 7.78 12.93
N ALA A 151 8.35 7.30 13.83
CA ALA A 151 8.07 7.98 15.09
C ALA A 151 9.35 8.20 15.91
N GLN A 152 10.24 7.20 15.95
CA GLN A 152 11.55 7.32 16.63
C GLN A 152 12.52 8.28 15.96
N LEU A 153 12.52 8.36 14.62
CA LEU A 153 13.45 9.20 13.86
C LEU A 153 13.02 10.67 13.81
N PHE A 154 11.71 10.92 13.77
CA PHE A 154 11.11 12.24 13.53
C PHE A 154 10.26 12.74 14.69
N GLY A 155 10.23 12.01 15.80
CA GLY A 155 9.63 12.45 17.07
C GLY A 155 10.36 13.63 17.72
N PRO A 156 9.89 14.08 18.90
CA PRO A 156 10.47 15.19 19.63
C PRO A 156 11.97 14.97 19.89
N SER A 157 12.75 16.06 19.89
CA SER A 157 14.18 16.04 20.15
C SER A 157 14.49 15.36 21.49
N GLY A 158 15.12 14.19 21.44
CA GLY A 158 15.43 13.38 22.61
C GLY A 158 15.86 11.95 22.23
N PRO A 159 16.27 11.13 23.22
CA PRO A 159 16.65 9.74 22.97
C PRO A 159 15.46 8.94 22.40
N PRO A 160 15.68 8.02 21.45
CA PRO A 160 14.61 7.21 20.86
C PRO A 160 13.84 6.43 21.93
N ARG A 161 12.55 6.72 22.08
CA ARG A 161 11.69 6.02 23.06
C ARG A 161 11.01 4.80 22.44
N PRO A 162 10.73 3.75 23.24
CA PRO A 162 9.83 2.68 22.84
C PRO A 162 8.46 3.25 22.45
N VAL A 163 7.86 2.70 21.40
CA VAL A 163 6.51 3.11 20.98
C VAL A 163 5.48 2.38 21.85
N PRO A 164 4.57 3.11 22.54
CA PRO A 164 3.54 2.50 23.38
C PRO A 164 2.61 1.58 22.59
N MET A 165 2.08 0.54 23.25
CA MET A 165 1.11 -0.39 22.65
C MET A 165 -0.14 0.30 22.10
N PRO A 166 -0.75 1.29 22.78
CA PRO A 166 -1.90 2.01 22.22
C PRO A 166 -1.61 2.67 20.87
N THR A 167 -0.42 3.25 20.69
CA THR A 167 0.01 3.81 19.40
C THR A 167 0.09 2.73 18.32
N MET A 168 0.67 1.56 18.65
CA MET A 168 0.77 0.44 17.71
C MET A 168 -0.61 -0.08 17.29
N ILE A 169 -1.57 -0.16 18.22
CA ILE A 169 -2.95 -0.56 17.95
C ILE A 169 -3.63 0.44 17.01
N LEU A 170 -3.51 1.74 17.27
CA LEU A 170 -4.08 2.78 16.42
C LEU A 170 -3.50 2.76 14.99
N PHE A 171 -2.19 2.52 14.86
CA PHE A 171 -1.58 2.32 13.56
C PHE A 171 -2.12 1.08 12.86
N ALA A 172 -2.23 -0.05 13.55
CA ALA A 172 -2.79 -1.27 12.97
C ALA A 172 -4.24 -1.07 12.52
N MET A 173 -5.09 -0.49 13.37
CA MET A 173 -6.50 -0.18 13.04
C MET A 173 -6.61 0.71 11.79
N ARG A 174 -5.75 1.72 11.67
CA ARG A 174 -5.69 2.59 10.49
C ARG A 174 -5.33 1.83 9.21
N ASP A 175 -4.42 0.86 9.27
CA ASP A 175 -4.11 0.03 8.09
C ASP A 175 -5.28 -0.91 7.77
N CYS A 176 -5.86 -1.57 8.78
CA CYS A 176 -7.03 -2.43 8.61
C CYS A 176 -8.20 -1.69 7.94
N MET A 177 -8.49 -0.46 8.36
CA MET A 177 -9.53 0.37 7.73
C MET A 177 -9.20 0.70 6.28
N THR A 178 -7.94 1.05 6.00
CA THR A 178 -7.51 1.39 4.63
C THR A 178 -7.63 0.19 3.70
N ILE A 179 -7.21 -0.99 4.17
CA ILE A 179 -7.32 -2.25 3.44
C ILE A 179 -8.81 -2.59 3.26
N PHE A 180 -9.60 -2.58 4.32
CA PHE A 180 -11.05 -2.86 4.24
C PHE A 180 -11.76 -1.97 3.22
N ALA A 181 -11.51 -0.66 3.26
CA ALA A 181 -12.08 0.29 2.32
C ALA A 181 -11.62 0.01 0.88
N SER A 182 -10.35 -0.28 0.67
CA SER A 182 -9.79 -0.55 -0.67
C SER A 182 -10.39 -1.79 -1.33
N PHE A 183 -10.91 -2.75 -0.56
CA PHE A 183 -11.51 -3.97 -1.09
C PHE A 183 -13.03 -3.90 -1.21
N ASN A 184 -13.71 -3.22 -0.29
CA ASN A 184 -15.17 -3.18 -0.28
C ASN A 184 -15.74 -2.01 -1.09
N ILE A 185 -15.06 -0.86 -1.12
CA ILE A 185 -15.62 0.34 -1.75
C ILE A 185 -15.56 0.25 -3.30
N PRO A 186 -14.45 -0.15 -3.96
CA PRO A 186 -14.41 -0.14 -5.42
C PRO A 186 -15.44 -1.05 -6.11
N PRO A 187 -15.74 -2.27 -5.63
CA PRO A 187 -16.79 -3.09 -6.22
C PRO A 187 -18.20 -2.50 -6.05
N LEU A 188 -18.45 -1.77 -4.96
CA LEU A 188 -19.75 -1.17 -4.68
C LEU A 188 -19.97 0.12 -5.48
N LEU A 189 -18.95 0.99 -5.55
CA LEU A 189 -19.05 2.29 -6.20
C LEU A 189 -18.67 2.27 -7.68
N GLY A 190 -17.81 1.35 -8.12
CA GLY A 190 -17.33 1.28 -9.50
C GLY A 190 -18.47 1.20 -10.54
N PRO A 191 -19.44 0.28 -10.39
CA PRO A 191 -20.55 0.16 -11.34
C PRO A 191 -21.44 1.40 -11.38
N SER A 192 -21.72 2.00 -10.20
CA SER A 192 -22.53 3.22 -10.11
C SER A 192 -21.82 4.43 -10.72
N MET A 193 -20.50 4.54 -10.54
CA MET A 193 -19.70 5.60 -11.17
C MET A 193 -19.64 5.45 -12.69
N SER A 194 -19.41 4.24 -13.22
CA SER A 194 -19.44 3.99 -14.66
C SER A 194 -20.76 4.42 -15.30
N GLN A 195 -21.90 4.12 -14.67
CA GLN A 195 -23.22 4.50 -15.18
C GLN A 195 -23.47 6.02 -15.27
N HIS A 196 -22.78 6.83 -14.43
CA HIS A 196 -22.96 8.29 -14.40
C HIS A 196 -21.89 9.05 -15.20
N MET A 197 -20.91 8.35 -15.79
CA MET A 197 -19.75 8.99 -16.42
C MET A 197 -19.86 9.18 -17.93
N GLY A 198 -20.86 8.60 -18.61
CA GLY A 198 -21.11 8.84 -20.03
C GLY A 198 -19.85 8.68 -20.90
N GLU A 199 -19.49 9.72 -21.66
CA GLU A 199 -18.28 9.77 -22.52
C GLU A 199 -16.95 9.67 -21.76
N LEU A 200 -16.90 9.99 -20.46
CA LEU A 200 -15.65 9.91 -19.69
C LEU A 200 -15.19 8.47 -19.43
N GLU A 201 -16.09 7.49 -19.56
CA GLU A 201 -15.77 6.06 -19.40
C GLU A 201 -14.82 5.56 -20.50
N GLU A 202 -14.85 6.15 -21.71
CA GLU A 202 -13.90 5.81 -22.78
C GLU A 202 -12.45 6.15 -22.42
N THR A 203 -12.22 7.13 -21.54
CA THR A 203 -10.87 7.57 -21.14
C THR A 203 -10.42 6.99 -19.80
N ILE A 204 -11.33 6.90 -18.82
CA ILE A 204 -11.01 6.35 -17.48
C ILE A 204 -12.18 5.52 -16.98
N SER A 205 -11.95 4.23 -16.73
CA SER A 205 -12.98 3.36 -16.15
C SER A 205 -13.40 3.85 -14.76
N GLY A 206 -14.70 3.81 -14.47
CA GLY A 206 -15.24 4.14 -13.14
C GLY A 206 -14.62 3.28 -12.03
N GLN A 207 -14.21 2.05 -12.37
CA GLN A 207 -13.50 1.14 -11.48
C GLN A 207 -12.10 1.67 -11.11
N THR A 208 -11.33 2.22 -12.05
CA THR A 208 -10.03 2.85 -11.75
C THR A 208 -10.21 4.05 -10.82
N ILE A 209 -11.22 4.88 -11.06
CA ILE A 209 -11.49 6.03 -10.20
C ILE A 209 -11.87 5.56 -8.79
N ALA A 210 -12.75 4.56 -8.67
CA ALA A 210 -13.12 4.02 -7.37
C ALA A 210 -11.91 3.40 -6.63
N GLN A 211 -10.97 2.78 -7.35
CA GLN A 211 -9.72 2.24 -6.77
C GLN A 211 -8.78 3.31 -6.22
N PHE A 212 -8.78 4.54 -6.74
CA PHE A 212 -8.01 5.66 -6.17
C PHE A 212 -8.82 6.45 -5.14
N ALA A 213 -10.13 6.61 -5.35
CA ALA A 213 -11.02 7.36 -4.48
C ALA A 213 -11.25 6.64 -3.15
N ALA A 214 -11.37 5.31 -3.14
CA ALA A 214 -11.60 4.54 -1.92
C ALA A 214 -10.46 4.71 -0.89
N PRO A 215 -9.18 4.49 -1.25
CA PRO A 215 -8.06 4.80 -0.38
C PRO A 215 -7.99 6.28 0.01
N ALA A 216 -8.39 7.21 -0.85
CA ALA A 216 -8.35 8.64 -0.54
C ALA A 216 -9.42 9.04 0.50
N ALA A 217 -10.65 8.57 0.32
CA ALA A 217 -11.77 8.86 1.21
C ALA A 217 -11.52 8.29 2.61
N ILE A 218 -11.03 7.05 2.71
CA ILE A 218 -10.73 6.44 4.01
C ILE A 218 -9.59 7.15 4.74
N GLN A 219 -8.68 7.87 4.06
CA GLN A 219 -7.68 8.68 4.76
C GLN A 219 -8.32 9.78 5.60
N LEU A 220 -9.46 10.36 5.21
CA LEU A 220 -10.12 11.40 6.00
C LEU A 220 -10.54 10.86 7.38
N VAL A 221 -10.96 9.60 7.43
CA VAL A 221 -11.40 8.90 8.64
C VAL A 221 -10.23 8.26 9.40
N SER A 222 -9.21 7.77 8.68
CA SER A 222 -8.09 7.04 9.30
C SER A 222 -6.95 7.95 9.77
N THR A 223 -6.84 9.18 9.24
CA THR A 223 -5.83 10.16 9.66
C THR A 223 -5.95 10.55 11.14
N PRO A 224 -7.15 10.82 11.71
CA PRO A 224 -7.29 11.09 13.14
C PRO A 224 -6.70 9.99 14.03
N MET A 225 -6.86 8.71 13.69
CA MET A 225 -6.24 7.61 14.47
C MET A 225 -4.72 7.62 14.36
N HIS A 226 -4.20 7.91 13.16
CA HIS A 226 -2.75 8.04 12.96
C HIS A 226 -2.18 9.21 13.78
N LEU A 227 -2.82 10.38 13.73
CA LEU A 227 -2.40 11.56 14.50
C LEU A 227 -2.54 11.33 16.01
N LEU A 228 -3.59 10.64 16.46
CA LEU A 228 -3.74 10.24 17.85
C LEU A 228 -2.62 9.30 18.29
N GLY A 229 -2.26 8.32 17.47
CA GLY A 229 -1.13 7.42 17.76
C GLY A 229 0.19 8.18 17.91
N LEU A 230 0.43 9.17 17.05
CA LEU A 230 1.60 10.04 17.14
C LEU A 230 1.56 10.97 18.36
N ASP A 231 0.40 11.55 18.67
CA ASP A 231 0.22 12.41 19.85
C ASP A 231 0.47 11.63 21.15
N LEU A 232 -0.01 10.38 21.26
CA LEU A 232 0.28 9.50 22.40
C LEU A 232 1.78 9.17 22.53
N TYR A 233 2.50 9.06 21.41
CA TYR A 233 3.94 8.84 21.42
C TYR A 233 4.71 10.11 21.81
N ASN A 234 4.35 11.23 21.19
CA ASN A 234 5.04 12.52 21.34
C ASN A 234 4.80 13.13 22.74
N ARG A 235 3.59 12.97 23.28
CA ARG A 235 3.12 13.59 24.53
C ARG A 235 2.51 12.52 25.45
N PRO A 236 3.34 11.69 26.14
CA PRO A 236 2.87 10.49 26.85
C PRO A 236 2.13 10.77 28.18
N HIS A 237 2.36 11.90 28.85
CA HIS A 237 1.84 12.17 30.20
C HIS A 237 1.23 13.57 30.32
N GLY A 238 0.21 13.71 31.18
CA GLY A 238 -0.21 15.01 31.74
C GLY A 238 -1.21 15.82 30.92
N GLU A 239 -1.79 15.28 29.85
CA GLU A 239 -2.61 16.06 28.93
C GLU A 239 -4.04 15.54 28.79
N GLY A 240 -5.00 16.44 29.02
CA GLY A 240 -6.42 16.14 28.87
C GLY A 240 -6.82 15.85 27.42
N TRP A 241 -7.83 15.01 27.26
CA TRP A 241 -8.36 14.58 25.94
C TRP A 241 -8.74 15.76 25.02
N ARG A 242 -9.22 16.87 25.59
CA ARG A 242 -9.55 18.09 24.84
C ARG A 242 -8.33 18.73 24.17
N SER A 243 -7.18 18.74 24.83
CA SER A 243 -5.92 19.26 24.26
C SER A 243 -5.45 18.40 23.09
N ARG A 244 -5.53 17.07 23.24
CA ARG A 244 -5.18 16.10 22.20
C ARG A 244 -6.07 16.25 20.97
N ALA A 245 -7.39 16.31 21.18
CA ALA A 245 -8.36 16.52 20.10
C ALA A 245 -8.09 17.83 19.34
N SER A 246 -7.78 18.92 20.03
CA SER A 246 -7.47 20.21 19.40
C SER A 246 -6.26 20.13 18.46
N ILE A 247 -5.18 19.47 18.88
CA ILE A 247 -3.97 19.29 18.06
C ILE A 247 -4.22 18.35 16.87
N ILE A 248 -4.98 17.27 17.09
CA ILE A 248 -5.40 16.37 16.01
C ILE A 248 -6.19 17.14 14.96
N TRP A 249 -7.21 17.90 15.37
CA TRP A 249 -8.04 18.70 14.45
C TRP A 249 -7.24 19.76 13.71
N LYS A 250 -6.33 20.46 14.40
CA LYS A 250 -5.43 21.45 13.78
C LYS A 250 -4.56 20.83 12.67
N ASN A 251 -4.05 19.63 12.89
CA ASN A 251 -3.14 18.95 11.96
C ASN A 251 -3.86 18.03 10.95
N TRP A 252 -5.16 17.75 11.16
CA TRP A 252 -5.92 16.77 10.39
C TRP A 252 -5.94 17.11 8.91
N GLY A 253 -6.37 18.32 8.53
CA GLY A 253 -6.53 18.68 7.12
C GLY A 253 -5.24 18.56 6.32
N VAL A 254 -4.13 19.13 6.83
CA VAL A 254 -2.83 19.09 6.14
C VAL A 254 -2.28 17.67 6.09
N SER A 255 -2.42 16.89 7.18
CA SER A 255 -1.95 15.50 7.22
C SER A 255 -2.78 14.60 6.31
N SER A 256 -4.10 14.78 6.25
CA SER A 256 -4.97 14.03 5.35
C SER A 256 -4.66 14.34 3.89
N ALA A 257 -4.50 15.62 3.53
CA ALA A 257 -4.10 16.01 2.18
C ALA A 257 -2.75 15.38 1.79
N ALA A 258 -1.74 15.46 2.66
CA ALA A 258 -0.44 14.84 2.43
C ALA A 258 -0.55 13.31 2.23
N ARG A 259 -1.36 12.63 3.05
CA ARG A 259 -1.60 11.19 2.93
C ARG A 259 -2.34 10.83 1.65
N VAL A 260 -3.27 11.67 1.19
CA VAL A 260 -3.97 11.48 -0.10
C VAL A 260 -3.00 11.68 -1.27
N CYS A 261 -2.17 12.73 -1.25
CA CYS A 261 -1.14 12.95 -2.26
C CYS A 261 -0.18 11.76 -2.40
N ARG A 262 0.10 11.07 -1.29
CA ARG A 262 0.95 9.86 -1.27
C ARG A 262 0.35 8.66 -2.02
N ILE A 263 -0.97 8.61 -2.22
CA ILE A 263 -1.65 7.48 -2.88
C ILE A 263 -1.26 7.39 -4.35
N VAL A 264 -1.10 8.54 -5.03
CA VAL A 264 -0.78 8.62 -6.46
C VAL A 264 0.53 7.90 -6.81
N PRO A 265 1.70 8.24 -6.19
CA PRO A 265 2.93 7.52 -6.47
C PRO A 265 2.85 6.07 -6.01
N ALA A 266 2.23 5.80 -4.86
CA ALA A 266 2.14 4.47 -4.27
C ALA A 266 1.35 3.47 -5.14
N PHE A 267 0.12 3.80 -5.50
CA PHE A 267 -0.79 2.88 -6.20
C PHE A 267 -0.75 3.06 -7.72
N GLY A 268 -0.50 4.28 -8.22
CA GLY A 268 -0.37 4.54 -9.65
C GLY A 268 0.98 4.07 -10.18
N VAL A 269 2.02 4.86 -9.94
CA VAL A 269 3.35 4.63 -10.53
C VAL A 269 3.93 3.29 -10.06
N GLY A 270 3.92 3.03 -8.75
CA GLY A 270 4.48 1.80 -8.20
C GLY A 270 3.79 0.53 -8.71
N GLY A 271 2.47 0.54 -8.78
CA GLY A 271 1.68 -0.61 -9.26
C GLY A 271 1.96 -0.93 -10.73
N VAL A 272 2.00 0.10 -11.58
CA VAL A 272 2.27 -0.02 -13.02
C VAL A 272 3.69 -0.56 -13.26
N ILE A 273 4.70 0.00 -12.58
CA ILE A 273 6.08 -0.46 -12.73
C ILE A 273 6.22 -1.92 -12.30
N ASN A 274 5.68 -2.29 -11.14
CA ASN A 274 5.74 -3.67 -10.66
C ASN A 274 5.11 -4.64 -11.66
N LYS A 275 3.91 -4.32 -12.16
CA LYS A 275 3.20 -5.16 -13.13
C LYS A 275 3.99 -5.32 -14.43
N ASN A 276 4.51 -4.21 -14.98
CA ASN A 276 5.22 -4.22 -16.26
C ASN A 276 6.56 -4.97 -16.16
N VAL A 277 7.38 -4.64 -15.15
CA VAL A 277 8.68 -5.30 -14.94
C VAL A 277 8.51 -6.80 -14.69
N ARG A 278 7.52 -7.18 -13.87
CA ARG A 278 7.22 -8.59 -13.63
C ARG A 278 6.74 -9.29 -14.90
N SER A 279 5.81 -8.71 -15.65
CA SER A 279 5.30 -9.31 -16.88
C SER A 279 6.40 -9.52 -17.92
N MET A 280 7.25 -8.51 -18.14
CA MET A 280 8.38 -8.60 -19.07
C MET A 280 9.39 -9.65 -18.61
N GLY A 281 9.72 -9.68 -17.32
CA GLY A 281 10.66 -10.66 -16.78
C GLY A 281 10.13 -12.09 -16.83
N MET A 282 8.85 -12.30 -16.51
CA MET A 282 8.22 -13.62 -16.55
C MET A 282 8.15 -14.16 -17.98
N ALA A 283 7.94 -13.30 -18.98
CA ALA A 283 7.92 -13.68 -20.39
C ALA A 283 9.26 -14.24 -20.90
N MET A 284 10.39 -13.91 -20.24
CA MET A 284 11.69 -14.52 -20.57
C MET A 284 11.83 -15.97 -20.12
N TRP A 285 10.90 -16.46 -19.28
CA TRP A 285 10.95 -17.77 -18.63
C TRP A 285 9.74 -18.67 -18.93
N VAL A 286 8.89 -18.23 -19.88
CA VAL A 286 7.80 -19.02 -20.49
C VAL A 286 8.41 -19.90 -21.58
#